data_AF-A0A6N7XYA2-F1
#
_entry.id   AF-A0A6N7XYA2-F1
#
_cell.length_a   1.000
_cell.length_b   1.000
_cell.length_c   1.000
_cell.angle_alpha   90.00
_cell.angle_beta   90.00
_cell.angle_gamma   90.00
#
_symmetry.space_group_name_H-M   'P 1'
#
loop_
_entity.id
_entity.type
_entity.pdbx_description
1 polymer ?
#
loop_
_entity_poly.entity_id
_entity_poly.type
_entity_poly.pdbx_seq_one_letter_code
_entity_poly.pdbx_strand_id
1 'polypeptide(L)'
;MKDRYHKKANVLGIDVSMMRVDKAVNVSMELMRGKGLPVIYFLSAVSSLLCQNNAGAAEYVASCNLVLSGDRHMELAVRHQQEDGEVPQGIGEFADNYLKRLFAKLNREGRSIYTIMDQEEHLTSLEEYMEESYRSIEVHGGIIGKNVKGEADRIVNEINACIPDIVFVCLPAERQIKFMEKYAAMMNTRLCILIESVQPLIRKETEEIPLWVQKLHLEGIYSWFKKEQKIRNTIVGSVFKKKVMREVPEDISLTEPEENSQESILEKQEELCNDKADESKNNKNVQ
;
A
#
# COMPACT_ATOMS: atom_id res chain seq x y z
N MET A 1 -9.18 14.81 -24.85
CA MET A 1 -8.94 15.16 -23.42
C MET A 1 -7.78 14.38 -22.81
N LYS A 2 -6.82 13.85 -23.60
CA LYS A 2 -5.61 13.20 -23.08
C LYS A 2 -4.50 14.26 -22.93
N ASP A 3 -3.74 14.16 -21.83
CA ASP A 3 -2.44 14.80 -21.58
C ASP A 3 -2.36 16.32 -21.38
N ARG A 4 -3.22 16.94 -20.56
CA ARG A 4 -2.85 18.24 -19.99
C ARG A 4 -2.83 18.15 -18.47
N TYR A 5 -1.63 18.33 -17.89
CA TYR A 5 -1.34 18.75 -16.51
C TYR A 5 -0.88 17.72 -15.46
N HIS A 6 -0.41 16.53 -15.79
CA HIS A 6 0.19 15.63 -14.78
C HIS A 6 1.62 15.25 -15.18
N LYS A 7 2.61 15.73 -14.40
CA LYS A 7 3.97 15.19 -14.43
C LYS A 7 3.86 13.71 -14.10
N LYS A 8 4.56 12.84 -14.82
CA LYS A 8 4.62 11.41 -14.54
C LYS A 8 6.04 11.04 -14.09
N ALA A 9 6.13 10.07 -13.21
CA ALA A 9 7.37 9.41 -12.82
C ALA A 9 7.29 7.97 -13.32
N ASN A 10 8.34 7.49 -13.97
CA ASN A 10 8.37 6.12 -14.47
C ASN A 10 8.94 5.22 -13.37
N VAL A 11 8.13 4.33 -12.80
CA VAL A 11 8.58 3.40 -11.77
C VAL A 11 8.52 2.00 -12.33
N LEU A 12 9.69 1.38 -12.54
CA LEU A 12 9.82 0.02 -13.05
C LEU A 12 9.08 -0.20 -14.38
N GLY A 13 9.11 0.78 -15.28
CA GLY A 13 8.45 0.73 -16.59
C GLY A 13 6.99 1.18 -16.60
N ILE A 14 6.41 1.57 -15.45
CA ILE A 14 5.03 2.07 -15.37
C ILE A 14 5.01 3.56 -15.05
N ASP A 15 4.29 4.34 -15.84
CA ASP A 15 4.11 5.77 -15.62
C ASP A 15 3.10 6.04 -14.50
N VAL A 16 3.57 6.56 -13.37
CA VAL A 16 2.76 6.97 -12.22
C VAL A 16 2.52 8.48 -12.26
N SER A 17 1.26 8.88 -12.14
CA SER A 17 0.88 10.29 -12.18
C SER A 17 1.22 11.00 -10.88
N MET A 18 1.97 12.08 -10.97
CA MET A 18 2.37 12.91 -9.84
C MET A 18 1.41 14.07 -9.65
N MET A 19 0.72 14.10 -8.51
CA MET A 19 -0.15 15.22 -8.18
C MET A 19 -0.42 15.32 -6.68
N ARG A 20 -0.93 16.47 -6.26
CA ARG A 20 -1.46 16.66 -4.90
C ARG A 20 -2.77 15.88 -4.72
N VAL A 21 -3.04 15.47 -3.49
CA VAL A 21 -4.25 14.72 -3.10
C VAL A 21 -5.53 15.39 -3.58
N ASP A 22 -5.72 16.69 -3.33
CA ASP A 22 -6.93 17.41 -3.77
C ASP A 22 -7.10 17.38 -5.30
N LYS A 23 -5.99 17.42 -6.05
CA LYS A 23 -6.03 17.33 -7.51
C LYS A 23 -6.45 15.94 -7.95
N ALA A 24 -5.90 14.89 -7.35
CA ALA A 24 -6.29 13.51 -7.63
C ALA A 24 -7.79 13.30 -7.40
N VAL A 25 -8.31 13.72 -6.24
CA VAL A 25 -9.76 13.61 -5.93
C VAL A 25 -10.61 14.40 -6.92
N ASN A 26 -10.19 15.60 -7.33
CA ASN A 26 -10.95 16.36 -8.33
C ASN A 26 -10.97 15.66 -9.69
N VAL A 27 -9.83 15.13 -10.15
CA VAL A 27 -9.76 14.33 -11.38
C VAL A 27 -10.65 13.09 -11.29
N SER A 28 -10.67 12.38 -10.14
CA SER A 28 -11.55 11.22 -9.94
C SER A 28 -13.03 11.59 -10.12
N MET A 29 -13.45 12.72 -9.56
CA MET A 29 -14.83 13.19 -9.69
C MET A 29 -15.17 13.68 -11.10
N GLU A 30 -14.18 14.19 -11.83
CA GLU A 30 -14.34 14.52 -13.26
C GLU A 30 -14.48 13.26 -14.12
N LEU A 31 -13.69 12.22 -13.83
CA LEU A 31 -13.76 10.93 -14.53
C LEU A 31 -15.15 10.31 -14.42
N MET A 32 -15.81 10.39 -13.24
CA MET A 32 -17.19 9.91 -13.05
C MET A 32 -18.24 10.56 -13.96
N ARG A 33 -17.94 11.72 -14.58
CA ARG A 33 -18.85 12.42 -15.49
C ARG A 33 -18.65 12.01 -16.95
N GLY A 34 -17.62 11.21 -17.23
CA GLY A 34 -17.25 10.77 -18.57
C GLY A 34 -18.16 9.67 -19.14
N LYS A 35 -17.85 9.24 -20.36
CA LYS A 35 -18.46 8.06 -20.98
C LYS A 35 -17.54 6.85 -20.79
N GLY A 36 -18.12 5.67 -20.64
CA GLY A 36 -17.40 4.43 -20.36
C GLY A 36 -17.09 4.27 -18.88
N LEU A 37 -16.41 3.19 -18.52
CA LEU A 37 -15.99 2.90 -17.16
C LEU A 37 -14.53 3.35 -16.95
N PRO A 38 -14.28 4.54 -16.38
CA PRO A 38 -12.92 4.94 -16.04
C PRO A 38 -12.37 4.09 -14.91
N VAL A 39 -11.07 3.81 -14.97
CA VAL A 39 -10.34 3.02 -13.97
C VAL A 39 -9.18 3.83 -13.41
N ILE A 40 -9.14 3.96 -12.08
CA ILE A 40 -8.00 4.50 -11.34
C ILE A 40 -7.27 3.35 -10.66
N TYR A 41 -5.97 3.21 -10.90
CA TYR A 41 -5.14 2.16 -10.33
C TYR A 41 -4.15 2.72 -9.32
N PHE A 42 -4.19 2.24 -8.08
CA PHE A 42 -3.20 2.53 -7.06
C PHE A 42 -2.04 1.53 -7.16
N LEU A 43 -0.97 1.94 -7.84
CA LEU A 43 0.22 1.12 -8.04
C LEU A 43 1.00 1.03 -6.73
N SER A 44 1.27 -0.18 -6.27
CA SER A 44 2.04 -0.56 -5.08
C SER A 44 3.40 -1.15 -5.46
N ALA A 45 4.30 -1.36 -4.51
CA ALA A 45 5.53 -2.12 -4.74
C ALA A 45 5.25 -3.57 -5.19
N VAL A 46 4.16 -4.16 -4.69
CA VAL A 46 3.75 -5.53 -5.08
C VAL A 46 3.27 -5.57 -6.53
N SER A 47 2.34 -4.70 -6.90
CA SER A 47 1.80 -4.65 -8.26
C SER A 47 2.81 -4.16 -9.30
N SER A 48 3.74 -3.27 -8.95
CA SER A 48 4.85 -2.89 -9.85
C SER A 48 5.80 -4.06 -10.13
N LEU A 49 6.15 -4.86 -9.12
CA LEU A 49 6.95 -6.09 -9.33
C LEU A 49 6.19 -7.14 -10.13
N LEU A 50 4.86 -7.23 -9.96
CA LEU A 50 4.01 -8.07 -10.81
C LEU A 50 4.11 -7.63 -12.28
N CYS A 51 4.00 -6.31 -12.55
CA CYS A 51 4.09 -5.76 -13.91
C CYS A 51 5.43 -6.07 -14.58
N GLN A 52 6.55 -6.03 -13.85
CA GLN A 52 7.86 -6.39 -14.42
C GLN A 52 7.94 -7.84 -14.93
N ASN A 53 7.23 -8.76 -14.26
CA ASN A 53 7.27 -10.18 -14.58
C ASN A 53 6.10 -10.62 -15.47
N ASN A 54 5.16 -9.72 -15.77
CA ASN A 54 3.95 -10.02 -16.53
C ASN A 54 3.59 -8.83 -17.44
N ALA A 55 3.90 -8.96 -18.73
CA ALA A 55 3.64 -7.94 -19.73
C ALA A 55 2.15 -7.59 -19.86
N GLY A 56 1.24 -8.57 -19.71
CA GLY A 56 -0.20 -8.31 -19.76
C GLY A 56 -0.67 -7.46 -18.57
N ALA A 57 -0.14 -7.72 -17.37
CA ALA A 57 -0.40 -6.88 -16.20
C ALA A 57 0.13 -5.45 -16.39
N ALA A 58 1.34 -5.30 -16.96
CA ALA A 58 1.91 -4.00 -17.26
C ALA A 58 1.07 -3.21 -18.28
N GLU A 59 0.63 -3.87 -19.36
CA GLU A 59 -0.23 -3.26 -20.39
C GLU A 59 -1.58 -2.85 -19.80
N TYR A 60 -2.20 -3.71 -18.98
CA TYR A 60 -3.46 -3.40 -18.31
C TYR A 60 -3.33 -2.15 -17.43
N VAL A 61 -2.31 -2.11 -16.55
CA VAL A 61 -2.08 -0.96 -15.66
C VAL A 61 -1.81 0.31 -16.47
N ALA A 62 -1.01 0.23 -17.53
CA ALA A 62 -0.73 1.36 -18.42
C ALA A 62 -1.97 1.86 -19.18
N SER A 63 -2.96 1.00 -19.42
CA SER A 63 -4.22 1.36 -20.07
C SER A 63 -5.22 2.09 -19.17
N CYS A 64 -5.02 2.06 -17.84
CA CYS A 64 -5.91 2.70 -16.88
C CYS A 64 -5.93 4.23 -17.05
N ASN A 65 -7.08 4.85 -16.77
CA ASN A 65 -7.28 6.30 -16.96
C ASN A 65 -6.36 7.14 -16.06
N LEU A 66 -6.02 6.61 -14.88
CA LEU A 66 -5.13 7.27 -13.94
C LEU A 66 -4.40 6.23 -13.10
N VAL A 67 -3.08 6.36 -13.01
CA VAL A 67 -2.23 5.53 -12.15
C VAL A 67 -1.65 6.41 -11.04
N LEU A 68 -1.90 6.06 -9.78
CA LEU A 68 -1.50 6.80 -8.58
C LEU A 68 -0.59 5.94 -7.68
N SER A 69 0.16 6.59 -6.79
CA SER A 69 0.95 5.89 -5.77
C SER A 69 0.04 5.23 -4.73
N GLY A 70 0.13 3.91 -4.62
CA GLY A 70 -0.65 3.05 -3.72
C GLY A 70 -0.03 2.79 -2.36
N ASP A 71 1.28 2.95 -2.23
CA ASP A 71 1.97 2.73 -0.96
C ASP A 71 3.19 3.65 -0.76
N ARG A 72 3.79 3.52 0.42
CA ARG A 72 4.98 4.27 0.81
C ARG A 72 6.18 4.03 -0.11
N HIS A 73 6.37 2.80 -0.60
CA HIS A 73 7.50 2.47 -1.47
C HIS A 73 7.37 3.17 -2.82
N MET A 74 6.16 3.20 -3.37
CA MET A 74 5.85 3.88 -4.62
C MET A 74 5.95 5.40 -4.47
N GLU A 75 5.51 5.96 -3.35
CA GLU A 75 5.74 7.38 -3.05
C GLU A 75 7.24 7.73 -2.98
N LEU A 76 8.05 6.86 -2.35
CA LEU A 76 9.50 7.03 -2.30
C LEU A 76 10.14 6.91 -3.69
N ALA A 77 9.75 5.92 -4.50
CA ALA A 77 10.28 5.73 -5.85
C ALA A 77 9.97 6.93 -6.76
N VAL A 78 8.72 7.40 -6.74
CA VAL A 78 8.27 8.57 -7.50
C VAL A 78 9.02 9.83 -7.07
N ARG A 79 9.38 9.96 -5.78
CA ARG A 79 10.12 11.11 -5.26
C ARG A 79 11.63 11.02 -5.45
N HIS A 80 12.24 9.83 -5.42
CA HIS A 80 13.68 9.67 -5.68
C HIS A 80 14.08 10.08 -7.11
N GLN A 81 13.13 10.10 -8.05
CA GLN A 81 13.32 10.69 -9.38
C GLN A 81 13.22 12.23 -9.40
N GLN A 82 13.01 12.86 -8.24
CA GLN A 82 13.15 14.29 -8.03
C GLN A 82 14.37 14.47 -7.14
N GLU A 83 15.41 15.12 -7.64
CA GLU A 83 16.75 15.24 -7.04
C GLU A 83 16.80 15.98 -5.68
N ASP A 84 15.68 16.16 -4.98
CA ASP A 84 15.60 16.83 -3.68
C ASP A 84 15.76 15.80 -2.54
N GLY A 85 16.98 15.71 -2.01
CA GLY A 85 17.45 14.72 -1.02
C GLY A 85 16.83 14.76 0.38
N GLU A 86 15.78 15.54 0.64
CA GLU A 86 15.08 15.53 1.93
C GLU A 86 13.76 14.75 1.86
N VAL A 87 13.57 13.80 2.78
CA VAL A 87 12.33 13.04 2.98
C VAL A 87 11.35 13.93 3.76
N PRO A 88 10.35 14.59 3.14
CA PRO A 88 9.43 15.45 3.86
C PRO A 88 8.49 14.64 4.75
N GLN A 89 7.95 15.27 5.78
CA GLN A 89 6.88 14.68 6.58
C GLN A 89 5.68 14.30 5.68
N GLY A 90 5.02 13.16 5.96
CA GLY A 90 3.82 12.70 5.25
C GLY A 90 4.05 11.71 4.09
N ILE A 91 5.26 11.15 3.91
CA ILE A 91 5.49 10.07 2.94
C ILE A 91 4.81 8.76 3.37
N GLY A 92 4.10 8.13 2.43
CA GLY A 92 3.32 6.92 2.66
C GLY A 92 1.90 7.17 3.17
N GLU A 93 1.41 8.39 2.99
CA GLU A 93 0.08 8.83 3.41
C GLU A 93 -0.77 9.31 2.22
N PHE A 94 -0.27 9.24 0.98
CA PHE A 94 -1.00 9.72 -0.20
C PHE A 94 -2.32 8.98 -0.41
N ALA A 95 -2.30 7.64 -0.40
CA ALA A 95 -3.49 6.82 -0.59
C ALA A 95 -4.52 7.04 0.53
N ASP A 96 -4.08 7.08 1.79
CA ASP A 96 -4.94 7.34 2.95
C ASP A 96 -5.58 8.73 2.86
N ASN A 97 -4.79 9.76 2.57
CA ASN A 97 -5.29 11.13 2.43
C ASN A 97 -6.23 11.28 1.22
N TYR A 98 -5.95 10.57 0.12
CA TYR A 98 -6.85 10.49 -1.03
C TYR A 98 -8.19 9.90 -0.64
N LEU A 99 -8.21 8.75 0.03
CA LEU A 99 -9.44 8.07 0.46
C LEU A 99 -10.25 8.96 1.40
N LYS A 100 -9.63 9.52 2.45
CA LYS A 100 -10.29 10.47 3.37
C LYS A 100 -10.94 11.63 2.63
N ARG A 101 -10.18 12.24 1.71
CA ARG A 101 -10.65 13.41 0.96
C ARG A 101 -11.75 13.06 -0.03
N LEU A 102 -11.67 11.88 -0.65
CA LEU A 102 -12.71 11.33 -1.52
C LEU A 102 -13.98 11.03 -0.72
N PHE A 103 -13.90 10.28 0.38
CA PHE A 103 -15.04 9.96 1.24
C PHE A 103 -15.71 11.23 1.79
N ALA A 104 -14.93 12.23 2.22
CA ALA A 104 -15.49 13.52 2.62
C ALA A 104 -16.25 14.24 1.50
N LYS A 105 -15.91 14.00 0.23
CA LYS A 105 -16.61 14.58 -0.94
C LYS A 105 -17.85 13.76 -1.30
N LEU A 106 -17.74 12.44 -1.31
CA LEU A 106 -18.86 11.51 -1.53
C LEU A 106 -19.96 11.70 -0.47
N ASN A 107 -19.58 11.84 0.80
CA ASN A 107 -20.49 12.07 1.92
C ASN A 107 -21.27 13.38 1.75
N ARG A 108 -20.60 14.47 1.33
CA ARG A 108 -21.29 15.75 1.06
C ARG A 108 -22.27 15.65 -0.11
N GLU A 109 -22.00 14.78 -1.07
CA GLU A 109 -22.81 14.61 -2.28
C GLU A 109 -23.84 13.47 -2.18
N GLY A 110 -23.89 12.74 -1.06
CA GLY A 110 -24.80 11.60 -0.87
C GLY A 110 -24.58 10.47 -1.87
N ARG A 111 -23.32 10.13 -2.16
CA ARG A 111 -22.93 9.16 -3.21
C ARG A 111 -22.92 7.73 -2.68
N SER A 112 -23.01 6.77 -3.59
CA SER A 112 -22.93 5.34 -3.25
C SER A 112 -21.60 4.69 -3.63
N ILE A 113 -21.15 3.73 -2.84
CA ILE A 113 -19.97 2.91 -3.11
C ILE A 113 -20.32 1.43 -3.05
N TYR A 114 -19.63 0.62 -3.83
CA TYR A 114 -19.60 -0.84 -3.69
C TYR A 114 -18.16 -1.31 -3.52
N THR A 115 -17.89 -2.17 -2.54
CA THR A 115 -16.54 -2.70 -2.32
C THR A 115 -16.45 -4.21 -2.52
N ILE A 116 -15.51 -4.63 -3.37
CA ILE A 116 -15.18 -6.04 -3.60
C ILE A 116 -13.98 -6.38 -2.73
N MET A 117 -14.13 -7.36 -1.82
CA MET A 117 -13.07 -7.80 -0.92
C MET A 117 -12.89 -9.31 -0.94
N ASP A 118 -11.86 -9.82 -0.27
CA ASP A 118 -11.64 -11.27 -0.10
C ASP A 118 -11.66 -11.76 1.34
N GLN A 119 -11.94 -10.88 2.30
CA GLN A 119 -12.09 -11.20 3.73
C GLN A 119 -13.34 -10.48 4.26
N GLU A 120 -14.21 -11.20 4.97
CA GLU A 120 -15.47 -10.66 5.52
C GLU A 120 -15.18 -9.58 6.57
N GLU A 121 -14.19 -9.82 7.43
CA GLU A 121 -13.81 -8.92 8.51
C GLU A 121 -13.35 -7.54 8.00
N HIS A 122 -12.79 -7.51 6.79
CA HIS A 122 -12.39 -6.26 6.14
C HIS A 122 -13.59 -5.48 5.58
N LEU A 123 -14.64 -6.18 5.14
CA LEU A 123 -15.86 -5.55 4.67
C LEU A 123 -16.62 -4.96 5.85
N THR A 124 -16.82 -5.75 6.91
CA THR A 124 -17.47 -5.29 8.16
C THR A 124 -16.76 -4.07 8.74
N SER A 125 -15.43 -4.07 8.83
CA SER A 125 -14.69 -2.92 9.36
C SER A 125 -14.82 -1.65 8.50
N LEU A 126 -14.99 -1.81 7.19
CA LEU A 126 -15.25 -0.68 6.29
C LEU A 126 -16.66 -0.13 6.50
N GLU A 127 -17.66 -1.01 6.60
CA GLU A 127 -19.06 -0.63 6.83
C GLU A 127 -19.20 0.14 8.15
N GLU A 128 -18.62 -0.37 9.24
CA GLU A 128 -18.57 0.31 10.55
C GLU A 128 -17.89 1.69 10.45
N TYR A 129 -16.72 1.76 9.82
CA TYR A 129 -16.00 3.03 9.65
C TYR A 129 -16.82 4.06 8.85
N MET A 130 -17.55 3.62 7.82
CA MET A 130 -18.40 4.48 7.01
C MET A 130 -19.65 4.94 7.77
N GLU A 131 -20.28 4.07 8.55
CA GLU A 131 -21.44 4.42 9.37
C GLU A 131 -21.08 5.42 10.48
N GLU A 132 -19.88 5.31 11.04
CA GLU A 132 -19.41 6.25 12.06
C GLU A 132 -19.00 7.61 11.47
N SER A 133 -18.23 7.60 10.38
CA SER A 133 -17.54 8.80 9.87
C SER A 133 -18.20 9.45 8.66
N TYR A 134 -18.97 8.71 7.84
CA TYR A 134 -19.48 9.14 6.54
C TYR A 134 -20.92 8.63 6.26
N ARG A 135 -21.84 8.89 7.20
CA ARG A 135 -23.24 8.42 7.19
C ARG A 135 -24.07 8.68 5.94
N SER A 136 -23.70 9.66 5.12
CA SER A 136 -24.43 9.97 3.89
C SER A 136 -23.93 9.19 2.68
N ILE A 137 -22.87 8.39 2.84
CA ILE A 137 -22.42 7.45 1.81
C ILE A 137 -23.26 6.17 1.93
N GLU A 138 -23.91 5.77 0.85
CA GLU A 138 -24.53 4.45 0.76
C GLU A 138 -23.43 3.41 0.47
N VAL A 139 -23.27 2.42 1.34
CA VAL A 139 -22.22 1.41 1.24
C VAL A 139 -22.83 0.05 0.95
N HIS A 140 -22.32 -0.59 -0.09
CA HIS A 140 -22.56 -2.00 -0.40
C HIS A 140 -21.22 -2.72 -0.51
N GLY A 141 -21.23 -4.04 -0.43
CA GLY A 141 -20.03 -4.80 -0.73
C GLY A 141 -20.29 -6.28 -0.86
N GLY A 142 -19.26 -6.98 -1.31
CA GLY A 142 -19.33 -8.43 -1.43
C GLY A 142 -17.97 -9.08 -1.45
N ILE A 143 -17.96 -10.33 -0.99
CA ILE A 143 -16.76 -11.14 -0.84
C ILE A 143 -16.56 -12.05 -2.05
N ILE A 144 -15.34 -12.07 -2.57
CA ILE A 144 -14.84 -13.05 -3.54
C ILE A 144 -13.73 -13.86 -2.86
N GLY A 145 -14.03 -15.11 -2.52
CA GLY A 145 -13.10 -16.09 -2.00
C GLY A 145 -12.10 -16.57 -3.05
N LYS A 146 -11.08 -17.29 -2.58
CA LYS A 146 -10.10 -17.94 -3.48
C LYS A 146 -10.74 -19.20 -4.08
N ASN A 147 -10.84 -19.25 -5.40
CA ASN A 147 -11.26 -20.42 -6.20
C ASN A 147 -12.73 -20.85 -6.09
N VAL A 148 -13.64 -19.98 -5.65
CA VAL A 148 -15.07 -20.26 -5.68
C VAL A 148 -15.66 -19.83 -7.03
N LYS A 149 -16.25 -20.77 -7.76
CA LYS A 149 -16.86 -20.50 -9.07
C LYS A 149 -18.17 -19.73 -8.88
N GLY A 150 -18.44 -18.76 -9.76
CA GLY A 150 -19.70 -18.02 -9.81
C GLY A 150 -19.81 -16.82 -8.88
N GLU A 151 -18.89 -16.63 -7.93
CA GLU A 151 -18.90 -15.46 -7.03
C GLU A 151 -18.72 -14.15 -7.81
N ALA A 152 -17.80 -14.11 -8.77
CA ALA A 152 -17.58 -12.91 -9.57
C ALA A 152 -18.83 -12.50 -10.38
N ASP A 153 -19.56 -13.48 -10.92
CA ASP A 153 -20.81 -13.21 -11.64
C ASP A 153 -21.91 -12.71 -10.69
N ARG A 154 -21.99 -13.26 -9.47
CA ARG A 154 -22.88 -12.77 -8.41
C ARG A 154 -22.58 -11.31 -8.05
N ILE A 155 -21.31 -10.98 -7.80
CA ILE A 155 -20.86 -9.63 -7.47
C ILE A 155 -21.19 -8.63 -8.58
N VAL A 156 -20.98 -9.00 -9.85
CA VAL A 156 -21.35 -8.13 -10.98
C VAL A 156 -22.85 -7.90 -11.05
N ASN A 157 -23.67 -8.93 -10.77
CA ASN A 157 -25.12 -8.77 -10.70
C ASN A 157 -25.55 -7.86 -9.56
N GLU A 158 -24.92 -7.98 -8.38
CA GLU A 158 -25.17 -7.09 -7.23
C GLU A 158 -24.82 -5.63 -7.57
N ILE A 159 -23.63 -5.40 -8.15
CA ILE A 159 -23.20 -4.07 -8.63
C ILE A 159 -24.22 -3.50 -9.61
N ASN A 160 -24.70 -4.30 -10.55
CA ASN A 160 -25.67 -3.87 -11.55
C ASN A 160 -27.08 -3.64 -10.99
N ALA A 161 -27.41 -4.25 -9.84
CA ALA A 161 -28.67 -4.04 -9.15
C ALA A 161 -28.67 -2.73 -8.35
N CYS A 162 -27.56 -2.38 -7.69
CA CYS A 162 -27.45 -1.15 -6.90
C CYS A 162 -26.90 0.07 -7.66
N ILE A 163 -26.22 -0.15 -8.80
CA ILE A 163 -25.65 0.89 -9.68
C ILE A 163 -24.84 1.94 -8.87
N PRO A 164 -23.76 1.50 -8.18
CA PRO A 164 -23.01 2.38 -7.29
C PRO A 164 -22.29 3.48 -8.07
N ASP A 165 -22.10 4.65 -7.47
CA ASP A 165 -21.28 5.70 -8.11
C ASP A 165 -19.81 5.25 -8.28
N ILE A 166 -19.25 4.54 -7.28
CA ILE A 166 -17.88 4.04 -7.33
C ILE A 166 -17.80 2.58 -6.90
N VAL A 167 -17.06 1.75 -7.64
CA VAL A 167 -16.65 0.41 -7.22
C VAL A 167 -15.19 0.43 -6.75
N PHE A 168 -14.93 0.02 -5.51
CA PHE A 168 -13.58 -0.28 -5.03
C PHE A 168 -13.29 -1.77 -5.21
N VAL A 169 -12.17 -2.09 -5.86
CA VAL A 169 -11.70 -3.47 -6.02
C VAL A 169 -10.54 -3.69 -5.06
N CYS A 170 -10.83 -4.20 -3.87
CA CYS A 170 -9.89 -4.45 -2.77
C CYS A 170 -9.45 -5.91 -2.72
N LEU A 171 -8.77 -6.34 -3.78
CA LEU A 171 -8.22 -7.68 -3.94
C LEU A 171 -6.69 -7.62 -4.10
N PRO A 172 -5.97 -8.74 -3.95
CA PRO A 172 -4.56 -8.82 -4.34
C PRO A 172 -4.35 -8.44 -5.82
N ALA A 173 -3.23 -7.79 -6.13
CA ALA A 173 -2.94 -7.18 -7.44
C ALA A 173 -3.29 -8.05 -8.66
N GLU A 174 -2.85 -9.31 -8.68
CA GLU A 174 -3.13 -10.23 -9.79
C GLU A 174 -4.64 -10.50 -9.95
N ARG A 175 -5.37 -10.62 -8.84
CA ARG A 175 -6.82 -10.86 -8.85
C ARG A 175 -7.59 -9.62 -9.29
N GLN A 176 -7.15 -8.42 -8.92
CA GLN A 176 -7.77 -7.17 -9.38
C GLN A 176 -7.72 -7.07 -10.90
N ILE A 177 -6.55 -7.29 -11.49
CA ILE A 177 -6.33 -7.19 -12.95
C ILE A 177 -7.21 -8.21 -13.66
N LYS A 178 -7.14 -9.49 -13.28
CA LYS A 178 -7.95 -10.56 -13.88
C LYS A 178 -9.45 -10.32 -13.75
N PHE A 179 -9.90 -9.80 -12.60
CA PHE A 179 -11.30 -9.47 -12.39
C PHE A 179 -11.74 -8.38 -13.37
N MET A 180 -10.97 -7.30 -13.48
CA MET A 180 -11.32 -6.19 -14.33
C MET A 180 -11.24 -6.50 -15.82
N GLU A 181 -10.21 -7.24 -16.27
CA GLU A 181 -10.12 -7.69 -17.67
C GLU A 181 -11.36 -8.45 -18.12
N LYS A 182 -11.95 -9.25 -17.21
CA LYS A 182 -13.11 -10.07 -17.52
C LYS A 182 -14.44 -9.33 -17.35
N TYR A 183 -14.56 -8.48 -16.32
CA TYR A 183 -15.87 -7.98 -15.87
C TYR A 183 -16.08 -6.48 -16.01
N ALA A 184 -15.05 -5.67 -16.30
CA ALA A 184 -15.19 -4.21 -16.40
C ALA A 184 -16.30 -3.78 -17.40
N ALA A 185 -16.39 -4.45 -18.55
CA ALA A 185 -17.39 -4.15 -19.56
C ALA A 185 -18.84 -4.52 -19.16
N MET A 186 -19.01 -5.29 -18.09
CA MET A 186 -20.30 -5.78 -17.61
C MET A 186 -20.80 -5.02 -16.36
N MET A 187 -20.01 -4.11 -15.80
CA MET A 187 -20.35 -3.39 -14.58
C MET A 187 -20.96 -2.02 -14.87
N ASN A 188 -22.11 -1.76 -14.26
CA ASN A 188 -22.81 -0.47 -14.27
C ASN A 188 -22.38 0.37 -13.06
N THR A 189 -21.28 1.09 -13.22
CA THR A 189 -20.79 2.08 -12.25
C THR A 189 -20.11 3.24 -12.98
N ARG A 190 -19.88 4.36 -12.29
CA ARG A 190 -19.28 5.55 -12.91
C ARG A 190 -17.76 5.59 -12.81
N LEU A 191 -17.17 4.81 -11.89
CA LEU A 191 -15.74 4.77 -11.67
C LEU A 191 -15.33 3.48 -10.94
N CYS A 192 -14.24 2.87 -11.38
CA CYS A 192 -13.55 1.83 -10.61
C CYS A 192 -12.26 2.38 -10.00
N ILE A 193 -12.05 2.08 -8.73
CA ILE A 193 -10.79 2.33 -8.01
C ILE A 193 -10.19 1.00 -7.61
N LEU A 194 -9.05 0.66 -8.19
CA LEU A 194 -8.28 -0.54 -7.86
C LEU A 194 -7.24 -0.16 -6.81
N ILE A 195 -7.43 -0.65 -5.60
CA ILE A 195 -6.56 -0.41 -4.45
C ILE A 195 -6.53 -1.69 -3.62
N GLU A 196 -5.35 -2.27 -3.39
CA GLU A 196 -5.26 -3.62 -2.79
C GLU A 196 -5.96 -3.74 -1.43
N SER A 197 -5.96 -2.66 -0.64
CA SER A 197 -6.66 -2.62 0.64
C SER A 197 -6.91 -1.19 1.12
N VAL A 198 -8.06 -0.98 1.75
CA VAL A 198 -8.41 0.24 2.51
C VAL A 198 -8.16 0.09 4.02
N GLN A 199 -7.81 -1.12 4.47
CA GLN A 199 -7.58 -1.43 5.88
C GLN A 199 -6.47 -0.60 6.54
N PRO A 200 -5.37 -0.22 5.85
CA PRO A 200 -4.38 0.68 6.43
C PRO A 200 -4.95 2.01 6.91
N LEU A 201 -5.92 2.57 6.18
CA LEU A 201 -6.62 3.79 6.57
C LEU A 201 -7.51 3.52 7.79
N ILE A 202 -8.39 2.51 7.69
CA ILE A 202 -9.37 2.21 8.74
C ILE A 202 -8.66 2.01 10.08
N ARG A 203 -7.62 1.17 10.12
CA ARG A 203 -6.83 0.94 11.33
C ARG A 203 -6.25 2.23 11.92
N LYS A 204 -5.74 3.14 11.09
CA LYS A 204 -5.20 4.42 11.59
C LYS A 204 -6.27 5.30 12.22
N GLU A 205 -7.51 5.22 11.76
CA GLU A 205 -8.62 6.06 12.24
C GLU A 205 -9.39 5.41 13.40
N THR A 206 -9.45 4.08 13.47
CA THR A 206 -10.25 3.35 14.45
C THR A 206 -9.43 2.72 15.58
N GLU A 207 -8.11 2.56 15.43
CA GLU A 207 -7.29 2.01 16.52
C GLU A 207 -7.15 3.03 17.65
N GLU A 208 -7.86 2.76 18.74
CA GLU A 208 -7.70 3.48 19.99
C GLU A 208 -6.32 3.20 20.61
N ILE A 209 -5.70 4.25 21.14
CA ILE A 209 -4.47 4.12 21.91
C ILE A 209 -4.78 3.33 23.19
N PRO A 210 -4.11 2.19 23.48
CA PRO A 210 -4.40 1.39 24.67
C PRO A 210 -4.34 2.24 25.94
N LEU A 211 -5.27 2.01 26.88
CA LEU A 211 -5.38 2.82 28.10
C LEU A 211 -4.08 2.89 28.92
N TRP A 212 -3.25 1.85 28.89
CA TRP A 212 -1.95 1.85 29.57
C TRP A 212 -0.94 2.79 28.90
N VAL A 213 -1.01 2.96 27.58
CA VAL A 213 -0.18 3.92 26.82
C VAL A 213 -0.61 5.34 27.14
N GLN A 214 -1.92 5.60 27.21
CA GLN A 214 -2.47 6.89 27.63
C GLN A 214 -2.07 7.22 29.07
N LYS A 215 -2.17 6.26 29.99
CA LYS A 215 -1.76 6.42 31.40
C LYS A 215 -0.27 6.73 31.57
N LEU A 216 0.57 6.25 30.66
CA LEU A 216 2.01 6.49 30.70
C LEU A 216 2.43 7.72 29.88
N HIS A 217 1.49 8.45 29.27
CA HIS A 217 1.78 9.56 28.36
C HIS A 217 2.78 9.21 27.25
N LEU A 218 2.69 7.96 26.75
CA LEU A 218 3.56 7.41 25.70
C LEU A 218 2.90 7.48 24.32
N GLU A 219 1.89 8.33 24.12
CA GLU A 219 1.11 8.38 22.88
C GLU A 219 2.01 8.69 21.67
N GLY A 220 2.96 9.60 21.83
CA GLY A 220 3.95 9.95 20.81
C GLY A 220 4.90 8.81 20.48
N ILE A 221 5.38 8.09 21.49
CA ILE A 221 6.31 6.94 21.33
C ILE A 221 5.58 5.74 20.72
N TYR A 222 4.36 5.47 21.14
CA TYR A 222 3.52 4.41 20.59
C TYR A 222 3.19 4.67 19.12
N SER A 223 2.78 5.90 18.78
CA SER A 223 2.49 6.30 17.40
C SER A 223 3.73 6.23 16.52
N TRP A 224 4.89 6.65 17.03
CA TRP A 224 6.18 6.53 16.35
C TRP A 224 6.58 5.07 16.13
N PHE A 225 6.59 4.23 17.18
CA PHE A 225 6.97 2.82 17.10
C PHE A 225 6.08 2.04 16.13
N LYS A 226 4.78 2.33 16.12
CA LYS A 226 3.82 1.70 15.19
C LYS A 226 4.02 2.13 13.74
N LYS A 227 4.42 3.38 13.50
CA LYS A 227 4.80 3.90 12.18
C LYS A 227 6.07 3.22 11.65
N GLU A 228 7.01 2.87 12.54
CA GLU A 228 8.30 2.24 12.24
C GLU A 228 8.20 0.72 11.98
N GLN A 229 7.35 -0.01 12.73
CA GLN A 229 7.18 -1.48 12.64
C GLN A 229 6.69 -1.97 11.26
N LYS A 230 6.05 -1.11 10.47
CA LYS A 230 5.54 -1.46 9.13
C LYS A 230 6.63 -1.49 8.05
N ILE A 231 7.87 -1.10 8.37
CA ILE A 231 8.94 -0.83 7.39
C ILE A 231 10.11 -1.82 7.47
N ARG A 232 10.29 -2.54 8.59
CA ARG A 232 11.34 -3.57 8.72
C ARG A 232 10.74 -4.94 8.45
N ASN A 233 11.08 -5.53 7.29
CA ASN A 233 11.08 -6.98 7.00
C ASN A 233 10.02 -7.51 6.01
N THR A 234 9.64 -6.76 4.96
CA THR A 234 9.04 -7.42 3.79
C THR A 234 10.09 -7.57 2.68
N ILE A 235 10.34 -8.80 2.24
CA ILE A 235 11.23 -9.13 1.12
C ILE A 235 10.93 -8.26 -0.11
N VAL A 236 9.64 -7.98 -0.34
CA VAL A 236 9.13 -7.10 -1.39
C VAL A 236 9.75 -5.70 -1.33
N GLY A 237 9.79 -5.08 -0.15
CA GLY A 237 10.37 -3.74 0.02
C GLY A 237 11.87 -3.72 -0.29
N SER A 238 12.60 -4.75 0.13
CA SER A 238 14.04 -4.90 -0.16
C SER A 238 14.32 -5.15 -1.65
N VAL A 239 13.51 -5.99 -2.32
CA VAL A 239 13.62 -6.27 -3.76
C VAL A 239 13.25 -5.04 -4.58
N PHE A 240 12.15 -4.38 -4.22
CA PHE A 240 11.69 -3.15 -4.87
C PHE A 240 12.74 -2.05 -4.76
N LYS A 241 13.27 -1.79 -3.55
CA LYS A 241 14.33 -0.80 -3.34
C LYS A 241 15.58 -1.10 -4.18
N LYS A 242 16.04 -2.35 -4.23
CA LYS A 242 17.19 -2.74 -5.07
C LYS A 242 16.95 -2.51 -6.56
N LYS A 243 15.74 -2.75 -7.05
CA LYS A 243 15.41 -2.57 -8.47
C LYS A 243 15.25 -1.10 -8.85
N VAL A 244 14.55 -0.32 -8.04
CA VAL A 244 14.39 1.13 -8.26
C VAL A 244 15.73 1.88 -8.17
N MET A 245 16.64 1.44 -7.28
CA MET A 245 17.95 2.09 -7.11
C MET A 245 19.02 1.64 -8.12
N ARG A 246 18.79 0.57 -8.90
CA ARG A 246 19.73 0.06 -9.91
C ARG A 246 19.60 0.74 -11.29
N GLU A 247 18.60 1.58 -11.50
CA GLU A 247 18.36 2.26 -12.80
C GLU A 247 19.19 3.56 -12.98
N VAL A 248 20.28 3.74 -12.21
CA VAL A 248 21.27 4.83 -12.40
C VAL A 248 22.58 4.21 -12.93
N PRO A 249 23.24 4.78 -13.96
CA PRO A 249 24.58 4.36 -14.36
C PRO A 249 25.52 4.43 -13.15
N GLU A 250 26.31 3.37 -12.93
CA GLU A 250 27.37 3.33 -11.93
C GLU A 250 28.42 4.39 -12.26
N ASP A 251 28.25 5.61 -11.77
CA ASP A 251 29.29 6.64 -11.75
C ASP A 251 29.07 7.59 -10.55
N ILE A 252 29.08 7.03 -9.35
CA ILE A 252 29.57 7.74 -8.15
C ILE A 252 30.34 6.71 -7.32
N SER A 253 31.65 6.91 -7.25
CA SER A 253 32.58 6.12 -6.45
C SER A 253 32.09 6.02 -5.00
N LEU A 254 31.60 4.84 -4.63
CA LEU A 254 31.51 4.44 -3.24
C LEU A 254 32.92 4.02 -2.83
N THR A 255 33.59 4.85 -2.03
CA THR A 255 34.69 4.36 -1.18
C THR A 255 34.17 3.18 -0.39
N GLU A 256 34.71 2.00 -0.68
CA GLU A 256 34.50 0.78 0.08
C GLU A 256 34.84 1.06 1.56
N PRO A 257 33.96 0.72 2.52
CA PRO A 257 34.39 0.67 3.91
C PRO A 257 35.31 -0.53 4.06
N GLU A 258 36.55 -0.26 4.48
CA GLU A 258 37.59 -1.22 4.80
C GLU A 258 37.04 -2.40 5.61
N GLU A 259 37.19 -3.61 5.07
CA GLU A 259 37.11 -4.86 5.81
C GLU A 259 38.22 -4.88 6.86
N ASN A 260 37.95 -4.38 8.06
CA ASN A 260 38.82 -4.68 9.21
C ASN A 260 38.13 -4.45 10.55
N SER A 261 37.24 -5.37 10.96
CA SER A 261 36.92 -5.59 12.39
C SER A 261 35.94 -6.75 12.64
N GLN A 262 36.11 -7.91 11.99
CA GLN A 262 35.35 -9.12 12.36
C GLN A 262 36.20 -10.29 12.88
N GLU A 263 37.53 -10.22 12.83
CA GLU A 263 38.39 -11.23 13.48
C GLU A 263 38.68 -10.95 14.96
N SER A 264 38.47 -9.74 15.49
CA SER A 264 38.83 -9.43 16.88
C SER A 264 37.75 -9.70 17.95
N ILE A 265 36.59 -10.23 17.56
CA ILE A 265 35.46 -10.49 18.49
C ILE A 265 35.25 -12.00 18.71
N LEU A 266 35.73 -12.86 17.80
CA LEU A 266 35.63 -14.31 17.95
C LEU A 266 36.74 -14.90 18.84
N GLU A 267 37.96 -14.34 18.83
CA GLU A 267 39.04 -14.80 19.72
C GLU A 267 38.83 -14.43 21.20
N LYS A 268 38.12 -13.33 21.49
CA LYS A 268 37.84 -12.91 22.88
C LYS A 268 36.71 -13.68 23.57
N GLN A 269 35.92 -14.46 22.83
CA GLN A 269 34.89 -15.31 23.42
C GLN A 269 35.40 -16.72 23.76
N GLU A 270 36.47 -17.20 23.13
CA GLU A 270 37.07 -18.51 23.44
C GLU A 270 38.00 -18.48 24.67
N GLU A 271 38.66 -17.36 24.97
CA GLU A 271 39.44 -17.22 26.22
C GLU A 271 38.55 -17.18 27.48
N LEU A 272 37.39 -16.50 27.44
CA LEU A 272 36.50 -16.41 28.62
C LEU A 272 35.74 -17.72 28.94
N CYS A 273 35.65 -18.65 28.00
CA CYS A 273 35.00 -19.94 28.20
C CYS A 273 35.95 -21.03 28.75
N ASN A 274 37.27 -20.90 28.52
CA ASN A 274 38.25 -21.86 29.05
C ASN A 274 38.67 -21.56 30.50
N ASP A 275 38.69 -20.30 30.94
CA ASP A 275 39.05 -19.96 32.34
C ASP A 275 38.01 -20.44 33.37
N LYS A 276 36.73 -20.58 32.99
CA LYS A 276 35.69 -21.10 33.89
C LYS A 276 35.67 -22.62 34.03
N ALA A 277 36.38 -23.35 33.16
CA ALA A 277 36.45 -24.81 33.23
C ALA A 277 37.54 -25.29 34.21
N ASP A 278 38.62 -24.53 34.40
CA ASP A 278 39.73 -24.91 35.29
C ASP A 278 39.53 -24.52 36.76
N GLU A 279 38.73 -23.50 37.10
CA GLU A 279 38.37 -23.21 38.49
C GLU A 279 37.45 -24.28 39.12
N SER A 280 36.72 -25.05 38.30
CA SER A 280 35.81 -26.10 38.79
C SER A 280 36.51 -27.42 39.16
N LYS A 281 37.78 -27.60 38.80
CA LYS A 281 38.56 -28.82 39.10
C LYS A 281 39.49 -28.69 40.30
N ASN A 282 39.78 -27.48 40.79
CA ASN A 282 40.73 -27.28 41.89
C ASN A 282 40.13 -27.23 43.30
N ASN A 283 38.81 -27.35 43.45
CA ASN A 283 38.12 -27.30 44.76
C ASN A 283 37.71 -28.68 45.31
N LYS A 284 38.39 -29.76 44.89
CA LYS A 284 38.15 -31.14 45.37
C LYS A 284 39.30 -31.80 46.12
N ASN A 285 40.35 -31.09 46.50
CA ASN A 285 41.43 -31.64 47.32
C ASN A 285 41.96 -30.63 48.35
N VAL A 286 41.18 -30.34 49.40
CA VAL A 286 41.73 -30.02 50.73
C VAL A 286 40.78 -30.61 51.78
N GLN A 287 41.40 -31.33 52.70
CA GLN A 287 40.87 -32.21 53.72
C GLN A 287 40.22 -31.48 54.89
#